data_AF-A0A1A8NFL9-F1
#
_entry.id   AF-A0A1A8NFL9-F1
#
_cell.length_a   1.000
_cell.length_b   1.000
_cell.length_c   1.000
_cell.angle_alpha   90.00
_cell.angle_beta   90.00
_cell.angle_gamma   90.00
#
_symmetry.space_group_name_H-M   'P 1'
#
loop_
_entity.id
_entity.type
_entity.pdbx_description
1 polymer ?
#
loop_
_entity_poly.entity_id
_entity_poly.type
_entity_poly.pdbx_seq_one_letter_code
_entity_poly.pdbx_strand_id
1 'polypeptide(L)'
;PRTSLQLRMNLAVLIFASAATLTTFALDNGLMRTPPMGWLAWERYRCDIDCEHDPKNCISENLFIDMADRLFEDGWKELGYVYV
;
A
#
# COMPACT_ATOMS: atom_id res chain seq x y z
N PRO A 1 24.57 -34.88 32.25
CA PRO A 1 24.47 -33.48 32.73
C PRO A 1 24.94 -32.40 31.74
N ARG A 2 26.11 -32.54 31.09
CA ARG A 2 26.61 -31.56 30.10
C ARG A 2 25.77 -31.53 28.81
N THR A 3 25.44 -32.69 28.25
CA THR A 3 24.63 -32.83 27.02
C THR A 3 23.20 -32.30 27.15
N SER A 4 22.57 -32.47 28.32
CA SER A 4 21.24 -31.91 28.61
C SER A 4 21.26 -30.38 28.74
N LEU A 5 22.36 -29.80 29.23
CA LEU A 5 22.53 -28.35 29.34
C LEU A 5 22.79 -27.72 27.96
N GLN A 6 23.62 -28.36 27.13
CA GLN A 6 23.88 -27.94 25.75
C GLN A 6 22.62 -28.00 24.88
N LEU A 7 21.80 -29.04 25.02
CA LEU A 7 20.53 -29.15 24.29
C LEU A 7 19.56 -28.02 24.66
N ARG A 8 19.46 -27.69 25.95
CA ARG A 8 18.63 -26.57 26.43
C ARG A 8 19.13 -25.21 25.91
N MET A 9 20.45 -25.02 25.85
CA MET A 9 21.06 -23.79 25.34
C MET A 9 20.82 -23.63 23.84
N ASN A 10 21.00 -24.69 23.05
CA ASN A 10 20.73 -24.67 21.62
C ASN A 10 19.25 -24.42 21.33
N LEU A 11 18.35 -25.04 22.11
CA LEU A 11 16.92 -24.79 21.99
C LEU A 11 16.56 -23.34 22.32
N ALA A 12 17.16 -22.75 23.36
CA ALA A 12 16.98 -21.36 23.72
C ALA A 12 17.47 -20.41 22.61
N VAL A 13 18.64 -20.69 22.01
CA VAL A 13 19.19 -19.91 20.90
C VAL A 13 18.25 -19.96 19.68
N LEU A 14 17.75 -21.15 19.33
CA LEU A 14 16.81 -21.32 18.21
C LEU A 14 15.50 -20.56 18.44
N ILE A 15 14.95 -20.62 19.65
CA ILE A 15 13.73 -19.86 20.02
C ILE A 15 13.99 -18.36 19.89
N PHE A 16 15.10 -17.85 20.42
CA PHE A 16 15.42 -16.42 20.37
C PHE A 16 15.65 -15.92 18.94
N ALA A 17 16.37 -16.70 18.12
CA ALA A 17 16.60 -16.39 16.71
C ALA A 17 15.30 -16.37 15.90
N SER A 18 14.39 -17.33 16.15
CA SER A 18 13.07 -17.36 15.50
C SER A 18 12.18 -16.18 15.93
N ALA A 19 12.22 -15.77 17.20
CA ALA A 19 11.46 -14.63 17.69
C ALA A 19 11.94 -13.30 17.08
N ALA A 20 13.25 -13.15 16.86
CA ALA A 20 13.82 -11.97 16.22
C ALA A 20 13.36 -11.81 14.76
N THR A 21 13.03 -12.90 14.05
CA THR A 21 12.48 -12.81 12.69
C THR A 21 11.01 -12.37 12.63
N LEU A 22 10.29 -12.35 13.77
CA LEU A 22 8.89 -11.94 13.84
C LEU A 22 8.70 -10.42 14.04
N THR A 23 9.77 -9.66 14.27
CA THR A 23 9.67 -8.22 14.46
C THR A 23 9.79 -7.48 13.14
N THR A 24 8.71 -6.81 12.72
CA THR A 24 8.71 -5.88 11.58
C THR A 24 8.55 -4.45 12.08
N PHE A 25 9.31 -3.50 11.54
CA PHE A 25 9.09 -2.08 11.78
C PHE A 25 8.10 -1.54 10.77
N ALA A 26 6.97 -1.03 11.25
CA ALA A 26 6.05 -0.26 10.42
C ALA A 26 6.42 1.23 10.46
N LEU A 27 6.02 1.97 9.42
CA LEU A 27 6.14 3.42 9.40
C LEU A 27 5.12 4.03 10.37
N ASP A 28 5.60 4.67 11.45
CA ASP A 28 4.74 5.28 12.49
C ASP A 28 4.59 6.79 12.30
N ASN A 29 3.89 7.19 11.23
CA ASN A 29 3.64 8.59 10.89
C ASN A 29 2.16 9.02 11.08
N GLY A 30 1.34 8.16 11.69
CA GLY A 30 -0.09 8.42 11.91
C GLY A 30 -1.00 8.18 10.69
N LEU A 31 -0.46 7.90 9.49
CA LEU A 31 -1.24 7.68 8.27
C LEU A 31 -1.54 6.18 8.04
N MET A 32 -2.49 5.91 7.13
CA MET A 32 -2.85 4.55 6.67
C MET A 32 -3.11 3.56 7.80
N ARG A 33 -3.72 4.00 8.90
CA ARG A 33 -4.12 3.13 10.03
C ARG A 33 -5.19 2.11 9.64
N THR A 34 -5.94 2.41 8.59
CA THR A 34 -6.73 1.46 7.79
C THR A 34 -6.14 1.42 6.38
N PRO A 35 -6.34 0.33 5.61
CA PRO A 35 -5.92 0.28 4.20
C PRO A 35 -6.40 1.53 3.44
N PRO A 36 -5.52 2.21 2.66
CA PRO A 36 -5.91 3.39 1.91
C PRO A 36 -6.90 3.02 0.80
N MET A 37 -7.93 3.84 0.63
CA MET A 37 -8.91 3.69 -0.44
C MET A 37 -8.87 4.94 -1.33
N GLY A 38 -8.84 4.74 -2.63
CA GLY A 38 -8.69 5.81 -3.61
C GLY A 38 -8.69 5.27 -5.04
N TRP A 39 -8.27 6.12 -5.96
CA TRP A 39 -8.12 5.80 -7.38
C TRP A 39 -6.64 5.89 -7.78
N LEU A 40 -6.23 5.14 -8.81
CA LEU A 40 -4.87 5.15 -9.32
C LEU A 40 -4.87 4.94 -10.84
N ALA A 41 -4.26 5.88 -11.57
CA ALA A 41 -4.33 5.93 -13.03
C ALA A 41 -3.74 4.70 -13.75
N TRP A 42 -2.68 4.12 -13.19
CA TRP A 42 -1.79 3.18 -13.89
C TRP A 42 -2.49 1.98 -14.52
N GLU A 43 -3.39 1.30 -13.82
CA GLU A 43 -3.92 0.02 -14.31
C GLU A 43 -4.82 0.22 -15.54
N ARG A 44 -5.66 1.25 -15.53
CA ARG A 44 -6.60 1.54 -16.61
C ARG A 44 -6.01 2.41 -17.73
N TYR A 45 -5.14 3.37 -17.40
CA TYR A 45 -4.65 4.39 -18.33
C TYR A 45 -3.17 4.22 -18.71
N ARG A 46 -2.41 3.42 -17.94
CA ARG A 46 -1.01 3.09 -18.22
C ARG A 46 -0.14 4.34 -18.36
N CYS A 47 0.64 4.44 -19.44
CA CYS A 47 1.51 5.55 -19.77
C CYS A 47 1.06 6.18 -21.09
N ASP A 48 -0.25 6.31 -21.30
CA ASP A 48 -0.79 6.98 -22.48
C ASP A 48 -0.50 8.49 -22.39
N ILE A 49 0.25 9.02 -23.34
CA ILE A 49 0.63 10.44 -23.41
C ILE A 49 0.20 11.08 -24.74
N ASP A 50 -0.53 10.34 -25.59
CA ASP A 50 -0.98 10.84 -26.90
C ASP A 50 -2.27 11.65 -26.74
N CYS A 51 -2.15 12.82 -26.10
CA CYS A 51 -3.29 13.69 -25.86
C CYS A 51 -3.86 14.32 -27.13
N GLU A 52 -3.16 14.27 -28.26
CA GLU A 52 -3.69 14.77 -29.54
C GLU A 52 -4.74 13.82 -30.11
N HIS A 53 -4.50 12.51 -30.03
CA HIS A 53 -5.38 11.49 -30.59
C HIS A 53 -6.26 10.79 -29.55
N ASP A 54 -5.89 10.80 -28.26
CA ASP A 54 -6.69 10.28 -27.15
C ASP A 54 -6.81 11.27 -25.95
N PRO A 55 -7.40 12.47 -26.18
CA PRO A 55 -7.43 13.55 -25.19
C PRO A 55 -8.21 13.24 -23.90
N LYS A 56 -9.02 12.18 -23.90
CA LYS A 56 -9.85 11.79 -22.74
C LYS A 56 -9.23 10.68 -21.88
N ASN A 57 -8.24 9.96 -22.40
CA ASN A 57 -7.58 8.88 -21.67
C ASN A 57 -6.08 9.14 -21.45
N CYS A 58 -5.46 10.08 -22.16
CA CYS A 58 -4.07 10.41 -21.91
C CYS A 58 -3.86 10.92 -20.47
N ILE A 59 -2.69 10.62 -19.91
CA ILE A 59 -2.24 11.09 -18.60
C ILE A 59 -2.04 12.61 -18.67
N SER A 60 -3.05 13.34 -18.20
CA SER A 60 -3.12 14.81 -18.24
C SER A 60 -3.85 15.33 -17.01
N GLU A 61 -3.68 16.62 -16.68
CA GLU A 61 -4.40 17.28 -15.59
C GLU A 61 -5.92 17.08 -15.69
N ASN A 62 -6.47 17.18 -16.91
CA ASN A 62 -7.90 16.99 -17.17
C ASN A 62 -8.39 15.60 -16.70
N LEU A 63 -7.62 14.53 -16.95
CA LEU A 63 -7.97 13.19 -16.49
C LEU A 63 -8.07 13.13 -14.95
N PHE A 64 -7.14 13.75 -14.24
CA PHE A 64 -7.14 13.75 -12.77
C PHE A 64 -8.25 14.63 -12.18
N ILE A 65 -8.55 15.79 -12.80
CA ILE A 65 -9.69 16.63 -12.41
C ILE A 65 -11.00 15.87 -12.61
N ASP A 66 -11.20 15.28 -13.80
CA ASP A 66 -12.41 14.50 -14.10
C ASP A 66 -12.61 13.35 -13.11
N MET A 67 -11.53 12.65 -12.73
CA MET A 67 -11.61 11.57 -11.74
C MET A 67 -11.86 12.07 -10.32
N ALA A 68 -11.29 13.21 -9.93
CA ALA A 68 -11.57 13.84 -8.64
C ALA A 68 -13.04 14.27 -8.54
N ASP A 69 -13.60 14.84 -9.60
CA ASP A 69 -15.01 15.21 -9.69
C ASP A 69 -15.90 13.96 -9.59
N ARG A 70 -15.58 12.88 -10.31
CA ARG A 70 -16.33 11.61 -10.21
C ARG A 70 -16.27 10.99 -8.81
N LEU A 71 -15.13 11.04 -8.13
CA LEU A 71 -15.02 10.54 -6.76
C LEU A 71 -15.95 11.29 -5.80
N PHE A 72 -16.18 12.59 -6.03
CA PHE A 72 -17.08 13.40 -5.22
C PHE A 72 -18.54 13.29 -5.66
N GLU A 73 -18.84 13.51 -6.94
CA GLU A 73 -20.20 13.54 -7.48
C GLU A 73 -20.90 12.17 -7.39
N ASP A 74 -20.16 11.08 -7.59
CA ASP A 74 -20.73 9.73 -7.66
C ASP A 74 -20.76 9.04 -6.28
N GLY A 75 -20.31 9.69 -5.20
CA GLY A 75 -20.42 9.19 -3.82
C GLY A 75 -19.24 8.34 -3.31
N TRP A 76 -18.16 8.19 -4.08
CA TRP A 76 -17.02 7.35 -3.70
C TRP A 76 -16.25 7.90 -2.49
N LYS A 77 -16.11 9.23 -2.42
CA LYS A 77 -15.48 9.91 -1.30
C LYS A 77 -16.20 9.64 0.01
N GLU A 78 -17.53 9.63 -0.01
CA GLU A 78 -18.40 9.35 1.13
C GLU A 78 -18.25 7.89 1.62
N LEU A 79 -17.91 6.97 0.71
CA LEU A 79 -17.54 5.58 1.03
C LEU A 79 -16.08 5.43 1.49
N GLY A 80 -15.29 6.50 1.45
CA GLY A 80 -13.92 6.57 1.96
C GLY A 80 -12.81 6.50 0.90
N TYR A 81 -13.13 6.56 -0.40
CA TYR A 81 -12.13 6.64 -1.47
C TYR A 81 -11.64 8.10 -1.60
N VAL A 82 -10.54 8.43 -0.92
CA VAL A 82 -10.10 9.82 -0.69
C VAL A 82 -8.76 10.19 -1.32
N TYR A 83 -8.06 9.23 -1.93
CA TYR A 83 -6.79 9.46 -2.62
C TYR A 83 -6.97 9.43 -4.14
N VAL A 84 -6.26 10.33 -4.83
CA VAL A 84 -6.15 10.44 -6.29
C VAL A 84 -4.67 10.42 -6.67
#